data_AF-A0A1Y1HVS8-F1
#
_entry.id   AF-A0A1Y1HVS8-F1
#
_cell.length_a   1.000
_cell.length_b   1.000
_cell.length_c   1.000
_cell.angle_alpha   90.00
_cell.angle_beta   90.00
_cell.angle_gamma   90.00
#
_symmetry.space_group_name_H-M   'P 1'
#
loop_
_entity.id
_entity.type
_entity.pdbx_description
1 polymer ?
#
loop_
_entity_poly.entity_id
_entity_poly.type
_entity_poly.pdbx_seq_one_letter_code
_entity_poly.pdbx_strand_id
1 'polypeptide(L)'
;MSGQQNLVKKVALCRASGSSAVSAEVSKPAASVLPGWGAFCDKVSGEWEGYEVTFTSASGSSWGECTAVELPYAVVPDAFREWEIRLFDWQTQCSSYGSKEDGTVLFKLARLLPTVGCEADAATVHTVDEKTADGRESSGPIAFLPDGSYSLSWPTASAEGGQKWQVEHGLVDSSGLRIRVTLTLERPSMSAQPALTSVKVARERWDSAFEKGESLSSCGGKMRGFADDPRLVKTTIEGAWSADQHIFTPTSKGFDVVNKTVEVDRKLRESDVNVLLPAGVWVKVGEAEGGGFAVLASWVQGEETGTSAERVYGHDGALQKVILTKETRR
;
A
#
# COMPACT_ATOMS: atom_id res chain seq x y z
N MET A 1 -10.36 42.40 52.17
CA MET A 1 -9.69 43.63 51.71
C MET A 1 -8.54 43.94 52.64
N SER A 2 -7.41 44.38 52.07
CA SER A 2 -6.12 44.70 52.73
C SER A 2 -5.34 43.46 53.20
N GLY A 3 -4.20 43.08 52.62
CA GLY A 3 -2.98 43.87 52.41
C GLY A 3 -2.10 43.70 53.66
N GLN A 4 -0.82 43.33 53.66
CA GLN A 4 0.28 43.54 52.73
C GLN A 4 1.45 42.59 53.08
N GLN A 5 2.43 42.59 52.18
CA GLN A 5 3.62 41.77 52.03
C GLN A 5 4.77 41.95 53.05
N ASN A 6 5.62 40.91 53.07
CA ASN A 6 7.10 40.85 53.18
C ASN A 6 7.84 41.25 54.47
N LEU A 7 8.67 40.33 55.00
CA LEU A 7 10.15 40.48 55.01
C LEU A 7 10.93 39.21 55.48
N VAL A 8 11.71 38.63 54.56
CA VAL A 8 13.16 38.30 54.59
C VAL A 8 13.81 37.52 55.78
N LYS A 9 14.56 36.45 55.46
CA LYS A 9 16.00 36.19 55.83
C LYS A 9 16.51 34.82 55.28
N LYS A 10 17.50 34.81 54.36
CA LYS A 10 18.96 34.50 54.51
C LYS A 10 19.28 32.97 54.53
N VAL A 11 20.32 32.35 53.94
CA VAL A 11 21.63 32.62 53.25
C VAL A 11 22.11 31.24 52.70
N ALA A 12 22.73 31.06 51.51
CA ALA A 12 24.18 31.03 51.30
C ALA A 12 24.58 30.71 49.83
N LEU A 13 25.75 31.25 49.43
CA LEU A 13 26.49 31.18 48.16
C LEU A 13 27.06 29.77 47.81
N CYS A 14 27.18 29.44 46.51
CA CYS A 14 28.47 29.41 45.79
C CYS A 14 28.39 28.98 44.29
N ARG A 15 28.97 29.84 43.45
CA ARG A 15 29.57 29.76 42.09
C ARG A 15 29.32 28.58 41.13
N ALA A 16 29.02 28.99 39.89
CA ALA A 16 29.17 28.24 38.65
C ALA A 16 30.64 27.88 38.34
N SER A 17 30.83 26.68 37.78
CA SER A 17 31.91 26.37 36.84
C SER A 17 31.34 25.47 35.75
N GLY A 18 31.57 25.83 34.49
CA GLY A 18 31.01 25.16 33.33
C GLY A 18 31.53 23.75 33.19
N SER A 19 30.61 22.82 32.98
CA SER A 19 30.89 21.52 32.39
C SER A 19 30.16 21.48 31.06
N SER A 20 30.92 21.46 29.96
CA SER A 20 30.37 21.10 28.65
C SER A 20 29.89 19.66 28.74
N ALA A 21 28.58 19.49 28.90
CA ALA A 21 27.94 18.21 28.65
C ALA A 21 28.07 17.94 27.15
N VAL A 22 29.07 17.12 26.81
CA VAL A 22 29.12 16.43 25.52
C VAL A 22 27.80 15.68 25.43
N SER A 23 26.87 16.19 24.62
CA SER A 23 25.65 15.47 24.27
C SER A 23 26.12 14.25 23.52
N ALA A 24 26.10 13.10 24.19
CA ALA A 24 26.21 11.83 23.52
C ALA A 24 24.98 11.72 22.61
N GLU A 25 25.18 11.99 21.31
CA GLU A 25 24.27 11.55 20.29
C GLU A 25 24.11 10.04 20.48
N VAL A 26 22.92 9.65 20.93
CA VAL A 26 22.48 8.26 20.86
C VAL A 26 22.35 7.97 19.38
N SER A 27 23.44 7.50 18.78
CA SER A 27 23.41 6.95 17.43
C SER A 27 22.39 5.83 17.42
N LYS A 28 21.27 6.10 16.75
CA LYS A 28 20.25 5.11 16.42
C LYS A 28 21.01 3.98 15.72
N PRO A 29 20.97 2.73 16.22
CA PRO A 29 21.71 1.66 15.58
C PRO A 29 21.19 1.55 14.14
N ALA A 30 22.11 1.68 13.17
CA ALA A 30 21.79 1.46 11.77
C ALA A 30 21.17 0.06 11.68
N ALA A 31 19.86 -0.01 11.40
CA ALA A 31 19.24 -1.28 11.06
C ALA A 31 20.09 -1.87 9.94
N SER A 32 20.49 -3.15 10.04
CA SER A 32 21.18 -3.81 8.93
C SER A 32 20.21 -3.82 7.76
N VAL A 33 20.36 -2.83 6.90
CA VAL A 33 19.47 -2.61 5.78
C VAL A 33 19.64 -3.80 4.84
N LEU A 34 18.54 -4.52 4.59
CA LEU A 34 18.54 -5.68 3.72
C LEU A 34 19.18 -5.34 2.36
N PRO A 35 19.99 -6.25 1.77
CA PRO A 35 20.59 -6.03 0.46
C PRO A 35 19.53 -5.59 -0.56
N GLY A 36 19.84 -4.57 -1.34
CA GLY A 36 18.92 -4.04 -2.37
C GLY A 36 17.99 -2.91 -1.90
N TRP A 37 17.96 -2.56 -0.61
CA TRP A 37 17.14 -1.43 -0.13
C TRP A 37 17.46 -0.12 -0.82
N GLY A 38 18.74 0.18 -1.05
CA GLY A 38 19.13 1.40 -1.76
C GLY A 38 18.51 1.49 -3.15
N ALA A 39 18.52 0.38 -3.90
CA ALA A 39 17.91 0.29 -5.21
C ALA A 39 16.37 0.36 -5.14
N PHE A 40 15.77 -0.29 -4.13
CA PHE A 40 14.35 -0.14 -3.85
C PHE A 40 13.97 1.31 -3.57
N CYS A 41 14.70 2.02 -2.71
CA CYS A 41 14.49 3.44 -2.43
C CYS A 41 14.58 4.29 -3.69
N ASP A 42 15.57 4.02 -4.56
CA ASP A 42 15.71 4.74 -5.83
C ASP A 42 14.52 4.48 -6.77
N LYS A 43 13.95 3.28 -6.75
CA LYS A 43 12.83 2.89 -7.61
C LYS A 43 11.46 3.28 -7.08
N VAL A 44 11.26 3.29 -5.77
CA VAL A 44 9.98 3.70 -5.17
C VAL A 44 9.84 5.21 -5.11
N SER A 45 10.94 5.96 -5.05
CA SER A 45 10.94 7.40 -4.87
C SER A 45 10.56 8.18 -6.14
N GLY A 46 9.71 9.19 -5.98
CA GLY A 46 9.26 10.04 -7.08
C GLY A 46 7.81 10.49 -6.90
N GLU A 47 7.35 11.29 -7.85
CA GLU A 47 5.94 11.58 -8.05
C GLU A 47 5.34 10.54 -8.99
N TRP A 48 4.20 9.98 -8.58
CA TRP A 48 3.47 8.96 -9.32
C TRP A 48 2.09 9.49 -9.66
N GLU A 49 1.75 9.60 -10.94
CA GLU A 49 0.40 9.96 -11.37
C GLU A 49 -0.41 8.70 -11.71
N GLY A 50 -1.72 8.74 -11.51
CA GLY A 50 -2.55 7.62 -11.90
C GLY A 50 -4.02 7.71 -11.55
N TYR A 51 -4.65 6.54 -11.51
CA TYR A 51 -6.06 6.40 -11.16
C TYR A 51 -6.23 5.31 -10.11
N GLU A 52 -7.16 5.51 -9.19
CA GLU A 52 -7.48 4.60 -8.09
C GLU A 52 -8.99 4.27 -8.08
N VAL A 53 -9.30 2.97 -8.01
CA VAL A 53 -10.68 2.47 -7.88
C VAL A 53 -10.78 1.61 -6.64
N THR A 54 -11.91 1.75 -5.94
CA THR A 54 -12.26 0.85 -4.83
C THR A 54 -13.35 -0.11 -5.30
N PHE A 55 -13.18 -1.39 -4.98
CA PHE A 55 -14.14 -2.46 -5.21
C PHE A 55 -14.61 -3.03 -3.88
N THR A 56 -15.90 -3.36 -3.80
CA THR A 56 -16.51 -4.05 -2.66
C THR A 56 -17.34 -5.22 -3.17
N SER A 57 -17.59 -6.23 -2.33
CA SER A 57 -18.62 -7.23 -2.62
C SER A 57 -19.97 -6.51 -2.74
N ALA A 58 -20.76 -6.80 -3.78
CA ALA A 58 -22.13 -6.33 -3.85
C ALA A 58 -22.89 -6.80 -2.59
N SER A 59 -23.53 -5.89 -1.86
CA SER A 59 -24.28 -6.08 -0.61
C SER A 59 -24.56 -7.54 -0.18
N GLY A 60 -23.65 -8.15 0.60
CA GLY A 60 -23.82 -9.50 1.15
C GLY A 60 -23.62 -10.68 0.18
N SER A 61 -23.16 -10.41 -1.04
CA SER A 61 -22.88 -11.39 -2.10
C SER A 61 -21.43 -11.87 -2.05
N SER A 62 -21.09 -12.91 -2.82
CA SER A 62 -19.71 -13.37 -2.97
C SER A 62 -18.85 -12.33 -3.70
N TRP A 63 -17.53 -12.36 -3.50
CA TRP A 63 -16.58 -11.50 -4.19
C TRP A 63 -16.51 -11.71 -5.72
N GLY A 64 -17.14 -12.78 -6.24
CA GLY A 64 -17.29 -13.02 -7.68
C GLY A 64 -18.14 -11.97 -8.41
N GLU A 65 -19.01 -11.27 -7.69
CA GLU A 65 -19.86 -10.18 -8.21
C GLU A 65 -19.50 -8.82 -7.58
N CYS A 66 -18.21 -8.57 -7.35
CA CYS A 66 -17.80 -7.29 -6.77
C CYS A 66 -18.18 -6.11 -7.70
N THR A 67 -18.39 -4.93 -7.14
CA THR A 67 -18.70 -3.71 -7.91
C THR A 67 -17.68 -2.62 -7.63
N ALA A 68 -17.34 -1.83 -8.65
CA ALA A 68 -16.61 -0.59 -8.43
C ALA A 68 -17.49 0.39 -7.63
N VAL A 69 -16.90 1.06 -6.66
CA VAL A 69 -17.57 2.06 -5.83
C VAL A 69 -17.56 3.39 -6.57
N GLU A 70 -18.74 3.91 -6.87
CA GLU A 70 -18.91 5.21 -7.51
C GLU A 70 -18.39 6.34 -6.61
N LEU A 71 -17.83 7.38 -7.21
CA LEU A 71 -17.40 8.56 -6.50
C LEU A 71 -18.60 9.21 -5.78
N PRO A 72 -18.41 9.73 -4.55
CA PRO A 72 -19.50 10.34 -3.81
C PRO A 72 -20.16 11.49 -4.57
N TYR A 73 -21.48 11.61 -4.45
CA TYR A 73 -22.22 12.71 -5.07
C TYR A 73 -21.61 14.07 -4.74
N ALA A 74 -21.18 14.31 -3.50
CA ALA A 74 -20.62 15.60 -3.10
C ALA A 74 -19.37 16.07 -3.88
N VAL A 75 -18.67 15.17 -4.58
CA VAL A 75 -17.41 15.48 -5.28
C VAL A 75 -17.53 15.47 -6.80
N VAL A 76 -18.64 14.97 -7.35
CA VAL A 76 -18.86 14.90 -8.81
C VAL A 76 -19.53 16.20 -9.28
N PRO A 77 -18.98 16.92 -10.28
CA PRO A 77 -19.64 18.09 -10.87
C PRO A 77 -21.01 17.76 -11.51
N ASP A 78 -21.94 18.72 -11.49
CA ASP A 78 -23.30 18.54 -12.04
C ASP A 78 -23.30 18.17 -13.53
N ALA A 79 -22.35 18.69 -14.30
CA ALA A 79 -22.23 18.40 -15.73
C ALA A 79 -22.14 16.90 -16.03
N PHE A 80 -21.36 16.13 -15.25
CA PHE A 80 -21.28 14.67 -15.44
C PHE A 80 -22.62 13.99 -15.20
N ARG A 81 -23.46 14.52 -14.29
CA ARG A 81 -24.81 14.01 -14.04
C ARG A 81 -25.75 14.30 -15.18
N GLU A 82 -25.71 15.52 -15.69
CA GLU A 82 -26.52 15.93 -16.85
C GLU A 82 -26.18 15.10 -18.09
N TRP A 83 -24.94 14.63 -18.19
CA TRP A 83 -24.48 13.73 -19.24
C TRP A 83 -24.66 12.25 -18.92
N GLU A 84 -25.24 11.93 -17.75
CA GLU A 84 -25.44 10.56 -17.26
C GLU A 84 -24.14 9.73 -17.17
N ILE A 85 -23.01 10.41 -16.93
CA ILE A 85 -21.69 9.79 -16.77
C ILE A 85 -21.47 9.50 -15.29
N ARG A 86 -21.26 8.23 -14.97
CA ARG A 86 -20.86 7.77 -13.64
C ARG A 86 -19.34 7.73 -13.54
N LEU A 87 -18.80 8.19 -12.43
CA LEU A 87 -17.35 8.21 -12.18
C LEU A 87 -17.01 7.27 -11.05
N PHE A 88 -15.97 6.46 -11.24
CA PHE A 88 -15.53 5.47 -10.26
C PHE A 88 -14.05 5.65 -9.88
N ASP A 89 -13.25 6.11 -10.84
CA ASP A 89 -11.82 6.34 -10.66
C ASP A 89 -11.53 7.70 -10.04
N TRP A 90 -10.77 7.72 -8.95
CA TRP A 90 -10.09 8.92 -8.51
C TRP A 90 -8.85 9.14 -9.37
N GLN A 91 -8.67 10.34 -9.94
CA GLN A 91 -7.34 10.74 -10.38
C GLN A 91 -6.47 10.94 -9.13
N THR A 92 -5.27 10.38 -9.16
CA THR A 92 -4.37 10.38 -8.01
C THR A 92 -2.99 10.90 -8.37
N GLN A 93 -2.36 11.54 -7.38
CA GLN A 93 -0.93 11.80 -7.39
C GLN A 93 -0.32 11.33 -6.08
N CYS A 94 0.68 10.47 -6.17
CA CYS A 94 1.36 9.89 -5.03
C CYS A 94 2.83 10.27 -5.00
N SER A 95 3.22 11.11 -4.04
CA SER A 95 4.62 11.39 -3.73
C SER A 95 5.14 10.28 -2.83
N SER A 96 6.11 9.52 -3.31
CA SER A 96 6.75 8.42 -2.58
C SER A 96 8.21 8.75 -2.30
N TYR A 97 8.72 8.43 -1.12
CA TYR A 97 10.13 8.64 -0.76
C TYR A 97 10.67 7.53 0.12
N GLY A 98 11.66 6.79 -0.39
CA GLY A 98 12.40 5.78 0.37
C GLY A 98 13.66 6.37 1.01
N SER A 99 13.75 6.35 2.34
CA SER A 99 14.94 6.78 3.07
C SER A 99 15.99 5.68 3.14
N LYS A 100 17.14 5.91 2.51
CA LYS A 100 18.30 5.00 2.60
C LYS A 100 18.93 4.98 3.99
N GLU A 101 18.73 6.04 4.77
CA GLU A 101 19.34 6.22 6.10
C GLU A 101 18.48 5.61 7.21
N ASP A 102 17.17 5.89 7.20
CA ASP A 102 16.26 5.50 8.27
C ASP A 102 15.52 4.18 8.02
N GLY A 103 15.61 3.62 6.82
CA GLY A 103 14.91 2.38 6.48
C GLY A 103 13.39 2.55 6.40
N THR A 104 12.91 3.74 6.06
CA THR A 104 11.49 4.08 5.98
C THR A 104 11.04 4.41 4.57
N VAL A 105 9.73 4.30 4.30
CA VAL A 105 9.12 4.78 3.05
C VAL A 105 7.93 5.66 3.37
N LEU A 106 7.95 6.90 2.88
CA LEU A 106 6.82 7.82 2.93
C LEU A 106 5.94 7.62 1.69
N PHE A 107 4.63 7.57 1.89
CA PHE A 107 3.63 7.65 0.84
C PHE A 107 2.68 8.80 1.15
N LYS A 108 2.61 9.80 0.26
CA LYS A 108 1.65 10.90 0.32
C LYS A 108 0.76 10.84 -0.91
N LEU A 109 -0.50 10.45 -0.74
CA LEU A 109 -1.46 10.25 -1.81
C LEU A 109 -2.49 11.38 -1.82
N ALA A 110 -2.46 12.21 -2.84
CA ALA A 110 -3.52 13.14 -3.17
C ALA A 110 -4.55 12.48 -4.10
N ARG A 111 -5.84 12.67 -3.80
CA ARG A 111 -6.95 12.40 -4.72
C ARG A 111 -7.50 13.72 -5.23
N LEU A 112 -7.72 13.83 -6.52
CA LEU A 112 -8.17 15.05 -7.17
C LEU A 112 -9.67 15.02 -7.44
N LEU A 113 -10.32 16.17 -7.38
CA LEU A 113 -11.71 16.32 -7.80
C LEU A 113 -11.81 16.15 -9.33
N PRO A 114 -12.84 15.44 -9.82
CA PRO A 114 -13.16 15.46 -11.25
C PRO A 114 -13.47 16.88 -11.72
N THR A 115 -12.96 17.25 -12.90
CA THR A 115 -13.15 18.58 -13.50
C THR A 115 -13.76 18.48 -14.89
N VAL A 116 -14.44 19.54 -15.33
CA VAL A 116 -15.01 19.69 -16.68
C VAL A 116 -14.75 21.11 -17.19
N GLY A 117 -14.69 21.29 -18.52
CA GLY A 117 -14.52 22.61 -19.14
C GLY A 117 -13.12 23.19 -18.95
N CYS A 118 -12.99 24.52 -19.01
CA CYS A 118 -11.69 25.22 -18.86
C CYS A 118 -11.09 25.11 -17.44
N GLU A 119 -11.86 24.61 -16.47
CA GLU A 119 -11.38 24.27 -15.12
C GLU A 119 -10.57 22.97 -15.11
N ALA A 120 -10.56 22.22 -16.22
CA ALA A 120 -9.70 21.05 -16.40
C ALA A 120 -8.19 21.37 -16.33
N ASP A 121 -7.81 22.64 -16.46
CA ASP A 121 -6.41 23.09 -16.36
C ASP A 121 -5.94 23.26 -14.90
N ALA A 122 -6.84 23.15 -13.90
CA ALA A 122 -6.52 23.29 -12.48
C ALA A 122 -6.84 22.01 -11.68
N ALA A 123 -5.80 21.30 -11.27
CA ALA A 123 -5.93 20.15 -10.37
C ALA A 123 -6.38 20.62 -8.98
N THR A 124 -7.59 20.24 -8.56
CA THR A 124 -8.11 20.54 -7.22
C THR A 124 -8.02 19.31 -6.34
N VAL A 125 -7.31 19.43 -5.22
CA VAL A 125 -7.14 18.32 -4.27
C VAL A 125 -8.41 18.15 -3.43
N HIS A 126 -8.93 16.92 -3.40
CA HIS A 126 -10.03 16.52 -2.52
C HIS A 126 -9.50 16.04 -1.16
N THR A 127 -8.58 15.07 -1.17
CA THR A 127 -7.99 14.49 0.04
C THR A 127 -6.50 14.27 -0.12
N VAL A 128 -5.75 14.39 0.98
CA VAL A 128 -4.35 13.97 1.07
C VAL A 128 -4.22 12.97 2.21
N ASP A 129 -3.82 11.74 1.89
CA ASP A 129 -3.48 10.72 2.86
C ASP A 129 -1.96 10.60 2.93
N GLU A 130 -1.37 10.76 4.11
CA GLU A 130 0.08 10.59 4.33
C GLU A 130 0.33 9.42 5.30
N LYS A 131 1.21 8.49 4.92
CA LYS A 131 1.60 7.35 5.72
C LYS A 131 3.10 7.08 5.60
N THR A 132 3.73 6.72 6.70
CA THR A 132 5.14 6.32 6.72
C THR A 132 5.23 4.84 7.08
N ALA A 133 5.81 4.05 6.19
CA ALA A 133 6.20 2.68 6.48
C ALA A 133 7.55 2.69 7.20
N ASP A 134 7.55 2.28 8.46
CA ASP A 134 8.71 2.14 9.34
C ASP A 134 9.01 0.69 9.75
N GLY A 135 8.16 -0.25 9.32
CA GLY A 135 8.22 -1.66 9.69
C GLY A 135 7.96 -1.94 11.18
N ARG A 136 7.33 -1.02 11.91
CA ARG A 136 7.09 -1.09 13.36
C ARG A 136 5.60 -0.95 13.74
N GLU A 137 5.24 0.13 14.43
CA GLU A 137 3.90 0.33 14.99
C GLU A 137 2.95 0.98 13.98
N SER A 138 3.47 1.93 13.20
CA SER A 138 2.67 2.63 12.19
C SER A 138 2.44 1.78 10.93
N SER A 139 3.27 0.75 10.74
CA SER A 139 3.19 -0.20 9.64
C SER A 139 3.75 -1.57 10.04
N GLY A 140 3.17 -2.65 9.54
CA GLY A 140 3.81 -3.96 9.62
C GLY A 140 5.12 -4.01 8.81
N PRO A 141 5.98 -5.03 9.03
CA PRO A 141 7.25 -5.15 8.34
C PRO A 141 7.13 -5.08 6.80
N ILE A 142 8.03 -4.33 6.17
CA ILE A 142 8.09 -4.14 4.71
C ILE A 142 8.99 -5.20 4.06
N ALA A 143 8.40 -5.99 3.17
CA ALA A 143 9.14 -6.82 2.22
C ALA A 143 9.26 -6.05 0.90
N PHE A 144 10.39 -6.14 0.22
CA PHE A 144 10.64 -5.33 -0.97
C PHE A 144 11.56 -6.04 -1.97
N LEU A 145 11.47 -5.64 -3.23
CA LEU A 145 12.42 -5.99 -4.29
C LEU A 145 13.18 -4.75 -4.76
N PRO A 146 14.41 -4.90 -5.28
CA PRO A 146 15.20 -3.80 -5.85
C PRO A 146 14.52 -3.03 -6.99
N ASP A 147 13.47 -3.59 -7.60
CA ASP A 147 12.73 -2.96 -8.71
C ASP A 147 11.66 -1.95 -8.26
N GLY A 148 11.45 -1.80 -6.94
CA GLY A 148 10.42 -0.94 -6.37
C GLY A 148 9.15 -1.69 -5.93
N SER A 149 9.05 -2.99 -6.18
CA SER A 149 7.94 -3.80 -5.69
C SER A 149 8.03 -3.98 -4.17
N TYR A 150 6.90 -3.97 -3.46
CA TYR A 150 6.86 -4.12 -2.01
C TYR A 150 5.54 -4.73 -1.51
N SER A 151 5.57 -5.18 -0.25
CA SER A 151 4.39 -5.54 0.51
C SER A 151 4.52 -5.15 1.98
N LEU A 152 3.46 -4.59 2.54
CA LEU A 152 3.36 -4.16 3.93
C LEU A 152 1.92 -4.26 4.45
N SER A 153 1.71 -3.91 5.72
CA SER A 153 0.38 -3.83 6.31
C SER A 153 0.21 -2.54 7.10
N TRP A 154 -1.00 -1.99 7.12
CA TRP A 154 -1.37 -0.81 7.89
C TRP A 154 -2.39 -1.21 8.94
N PRO A 155 -2.08 -1.10 10.25
CA PRO A 155 -3.10 -1.16 11.28
C PRO A 155 -4.16 -0.09 11.02
N THR A 156 -5.44 -0.41 11.25
CA THR A 156 -6.51 0.58 11.21
C THR A 156 -7.35 0.49 12.48
N ALA A 157 -8.01 1.58 12.85
CA ALA A 157 -8.89 1.56 14.01
C ALA A 157 -9.98 0.48 13.82
N SER A 158 -10.15 -0.38 14.82
CA SER A 158 -11.21 -1.38 14.82
C SER A 158 -12.42 -0.90 15.63
N ALA A 159 -13.60 -1.46 15.32
CA ALA A 159 -14.74 -1.41 16.22
C ALA A 159 -14.46 -2.29 17.45
N GLU A 160 -15.09 -1.98 18.59
CA GLU A 160 -14.86 -2.66 19.87
C GLU A 160 -14.82 -4.20 19.73
N GLY A 161 -13.68 -4.80 20.08
CA GLY A 161 -13.45 -6.25 20.12
C GLY A 161 -12.92 -6.90 18.84
N GLY A 162 -13.02 -6.23 17.67
CA GLY A 162 -12.55 -6.75 16.39
C GLY A 162 -11.15 -6.25 15.99
N GLN A 163 -10.65 -6.73 14.86
CA GLN A 163 -9.47 -6.20 14.17
C GLN A 163 -9.82 -5.74 12.76
N LYS A 164 -9.32 -4.59 12.35
CA LYS A 164 -9.37 -4.11 10.97
C LYS A 164 -7.98 -3.67 10.56
N TRP A 165 -7.53 -4.06 9.39
CA TRP A 165 -6.24 -3.63 8.87
C TRP A 165 -6.24 -3.66 7.34
N GLN A 166 -5.23 -3.04 6.76
CA GLN A 166 -4.99 -3.07 5.33
C GLN A 166 -3.72 -3.83 5.03
N VAL A 167 -3.73 -4.64 3.97
CA VAL A 167 -2.53 -5.18 3.35
C VAL A 167 -2.32 -4.46 2.03
N GLU A 168 -1.14 -3.90 1.84
CA GLU A 168 -0.81 -3.18 0.61
C GLU A 168 0.34 -3.88 -0.12
N HIS A 169 0.17 -4.01 -1.43
CA HIS A 169 1.16 -4.55 -2.35
C HIS A 169 1.40 -3.54 -3.47
N GLY A 170 2.61 -3.00 -3.59
CA GLY A 170 3.05 -2.25 -4.77
C GLY A 170 3.81 -3.20 -5.68
N LEU A 171 3.31 -3.45 -6.89
CA LEU A 171 3.92 -4.38 -7.85
C LEU A 171 4.36 -3.58 -9.07
N VAL A 172 5.63 -3.72 -9.45
CA VAL A 172 6.23 -2.98 -10.57
C VAL A 172 6.49 -3.94 -11.74
N ASP A 173 6.17 -3.53 -12.95
CA ASP A 173 6.51 -4.31 -14.16
C ASP A 173 7.87 -3.90 -14.74
N SER A 174 8.30 -4.58 -15.80
CA SER A 174 9.57 -4.27 -16.48
C SER A 174 9.59 -2.89 -17.17
N SER A 175 8.44 -2.27 -17.40
CA SER A 175 8.33 -0.92 -17.98
C SER A 175 8.45 0.19 -16.92
N GLY A 176 8.35 -0.16 -15.64
CA GLY A 176 8.30 0.78 -14.52
C GLY A 176 6.90 1.29 -14.21
N LEU A 177 5.85 0.70 -14.79
CA LEU A 177 4.48 0.91 -14.33
C LEU A 177 4.29 0.22 -12.98
N ARG A 178 3.55 0.89 -12.09
CA ARG A 178 3.24 0.38 -10.76
C ARG A 178 1.76 0.13 -10.66
N ILE A 179 1.38 -1.03 -10.12
CA ILE A 179 0.04 -1.25 -9.60
C ILE A 179 0.12 -1.39 -8.08
N ARG A 180 -0.74 -0.65 -7.38
CA ARG A 180 -0.84 -0.72 -5.93
C ARG A 180 -2.18 -1.34 -5.56
N VAL A 181 -2.16 -2.47 -4.88
CA VAL A 181 -3.35 -3.19 -4.46
C VAL A 181 -3.43 -3.15 -2.94
N THR A 182 -4.47 -2.52 -2.41
CA THR A 182 -4.74 -2.44 -0.97
C THR A 182 -5.98 -3.26 -0.64
N LEU A 183 -5.82 -4.33 0.12
CA LEU A 183 -6.91 -5.18 0.61
C LEU A 183 -7.25 -4.76 2.04
N THR A 184 -8.50 -4.38 2.29
CA THR A 184 -8.99 -4.12 3.65
C THR A 184 -9.61 -5.39 4.22
N LEU A 185 -9.11 -5.80 5.38
CA LEU A 185 -9.54 -7.00 6.07
C LEU A 185 -10.18 -6.65 7.41
N GLU A 186 -11.23 -7.38 7.76
CA GLU A 186 -11.89 -7.32 9.05
C GLU A 186 -11.98 -8.71 9.67
N ARG A 187 -11.63 -8.81 10.95
CA ARG A 187 -11.68 -10.04 11.73
C ARG A 187 -12.45 -9.76 13.03
N PRO A 188 -13.66 -10.32 13.19
CA PRO A 188 -14.48 -10.06 14.39
C PRO A 188 -13.87 -10.60 15.69
N SER A 189 -13.09 -11.68 15.62
CA SER A 189 -12.39 -12.28 16.76
C SER A 189 -11.17 -13.07 16.30
N MET A 190 -10.22 -13.33 17.21
CA MET A 190 -9.01 -14.10 16.89
C MET A 190 -9.27 -15.53 16.39
N SER A 191 -10.42 -16.12 16.74
CA SER A 191 -10.81 -17.45 16.26
C SER A 191 -11.48 -17.44 14.88
N ALA A 192 -11.88 -16.27 14.38
CA ALA A 192 -12.53 -16.13 13.07
C ALA A 192 -11.48 -15.94 11.95
N GLN A 193 -11.80 -16.46 10.76
CA GLN A 193 -11.04 -16.11 9.56
C GLN A 193 -11.28 -14.64 9.20
N PRO A 194 -10.27 -13.93 8.65
CA PRO A 194 -10.46 -12.56 8.21
C PRO A 194 -11.34 -12.51 6.96
N ALA A 195 -12.29 -11.59 6.97
CA ALA A 195 -13.11 -11.29 5.82
C ALA A 195 -12.50 -10.13 5.02
N LEU A 196 -12.41 -10.30 3.70
CA LEU A 196 -12.10 -9.21 2.78
C LEU A 196 -13.32 -8.29 2.67
N THR A 197 -13.15 -6.98 2.91
CA THR A 197 -14.25 -6.00 2.89
C THR A 197 -14.12 -4.99 1.75
N SER A 198 -12.91 -4.64 1.34
CA SER A 198 -12.66 -3.82 0.15
C SER A 198 -11.34 -4.18 -0.52
N VAL A 199 -11.27 -3.99 -1.84
CA VAL A 199 -10.03 -4.03 -2.63
C VAL A 199 -9.89 -2.71 -3.34
N LYS A 200 -8.80 -2.01 -3.11
CA LYS A 200 -8.45 -0.78 -3.81
C LYS A 200 -7.30 -1.07 -4.76
N VAL A 201 -7.44 -0.63 -6.00
CA VAL A 201 -6.43 -0.81 -7.04
C VAL A 201 -6.07 0.57 -7.55
N ALA A 202 -4.79 0.92 -7.49
CA ALA A 202 -4.24 2.12 -8.12
C ALA A 202 -3.29 1.72 -9.24
N ARG A 203 -3.52 2.21 -10.45
CA ARG A 203 -2.58 2.07 -11.57
C ARG A 203 -1.82 3.37 -11.70
N GLU A 204 -0.50 3.29 -11.63
CA GLU A 204 0.37 4.44 -11.46
C GLU A 204 1.54 4.42 -12.43
N ARG A 205 1.94 5.60 -12.88
CA ARG A 205 3.16 5.81 -13.64
C ARG A 205 4.02 6.84 -12.93
N TRP A 206 5.32 6.59 -12.94
CA TRP A 206 6.31 7.59 -12.58
C TRP A 206 6.16 8.84 -13.46
N ASP A 207 6.16 10.00 -12.83
CA ASP A 207 6.02 11.29 -13.51
C ASP A 207 7.30 12.13 -13.38
N SER A 208 7.76 12.35 -12.15
CA SER A 208 8.93 13.18 -11.86
C SER A 208 9.68 12.73 -10.60
N ALA A 209 10.81 13.38 -10.33
CA ALA A 209 11.54 13.19 -9.08
C ALA A 209 10.71 13.68 -7.88
N PHE A 210 11.02 13.20 -6.68
CA PHE A 210 10.25 13.51 -5.49
C PHE A 210 10.25 15.03 -5.17
N GLU A 211 9.07 15.62 -5.14
CA GLU A 211 8.81 17.04 -4.90
C GLU A 211 7.81 17.26 -3.75
N LYS A 212 7.56 16.22 -2.92
CA LYS A 212 6.62 16.25 -1.79
C LYS A 212 5.18 16.62 -2.19
N GLY A 213 4.84 16.48 -3.46
CA GLY A 213 3.54 16.86 -4.02
C GLY A 213 3.32 18.37 -4.07
N GLU A 214 4.39 19.17 -4.23
CA GLU A 214 4.30 20.62 -4.45
C GLU A 214 3.81 20.98 -5.87
N SER A 215 4.11 20.13 -6.85
CA SER A 215 3.60 20.24 -8.22
C SER A 215 2.47 19.22 -8.42
N LEU A 216 1.33 19.65 -8.97
CA LEU A 216 0.28 18.75 -9.42
C LEU A 216 0.24 18.72 -10.95
N SER A 217 0.23 17.53 -11.57
CA SER A 217 0.12 17.44 -13.03
C SER A 217 -1.27 17.90 -13.47
N SER A 218 -1.36 19.06 -14.14
CA SER A 218 -2.62 19.80 -14.31
C SER A 218 -3.39 19.51 -15.60
N CYS A 219 -3.11 18.43 -16.33
CA CYS A 219 -3.86 18.13 -17.55
C CYS A 219 -3.99 16.62 -17.78
N GLY A 220 -5.15 16.06 -17.43
CA GLY A 220 -5.67 14.76 -17.88
C GLY A 220 -4.91 13.49 -17.52
N GLY A 221 -3.67 13.60 -17.01
CA GLY A 221 -2.72 12.50 -16.90
C GLY A 221 -2.43 11.85 -18.26
N LYS A 222 -1.30 11.17 -18.42
CA LYS A 222 -1.10 10.32 -19.62
C LYS A 222 -1.77 8.95 -19.46
N MET A 223 -2.66 8.81 -18.49
CA MET A 223 -3.37 7.59 -18.14
C MET A 223 -4.87 7.84 -18.17
N ARG A 224 -5.65 6.77 -18.26
CA ARG A 224 -7.10 6.80 -18.16
C ARG A 224 -7.57 5.99 -16.95
N GLY A 225 -8.74 6.35 -16.42
CA GLY A 225 -9.49 5.49 -15.52
C GLY A 225 -9.75 4.13 -16.15
N PHE A 226 -9.90 3.12 -15.30
CA PHE A 226 -9.99 1.72 -15.68
C PHE A 226 -11.07 0.95 -14.92
N ALA A 227 -11.92 1.63 -14.12
CA ALA A 227 -13.01 0.95 -13.41
C ALA A 227 -13.93 0.14 -14.35
N ASP A 228 -14.19 0.70 -15.54
CA ASP A 228 -15.05 0.12 -16.57
C ASP A 228 -14.30 -0.75 -17.59
N ASP A 229 -12.97 -0.92 -17.44
CA ASP A 229 -12.21 -1.83 -18.28
C ASP A 229 -12.66 -3.29 -18.02
N PRO A 230 -12.55 -4.20 -19.01
CA PRO A 230 -12.86 -5.60 -18.81
C PRO A 230 -12.06 -6.21 -17.65
N ARG A 231 -12.74 -7.04 -16.86
CA ARG A 231 -12.10 -7.81 -15.80
C ARG A 231 -11.11 -8.82 -16.37
N LEU A 232 -10.09 -9.14 -15.59
CA LEU A 232 -9.18 -10.23 -15.89
C LEU A 232 -9.97 -11.53 -16.11
N VAL A 233 -9.61 -12.27 -17.15
CA VAL A 233 -10.21 -13.57 -17.46
C VAL A 233 -9.36 -14.67 -16.85
N LYS A 234 -10.03 -15.66 -16.26
CA LYS A 234 -9.39 -16.79 -15.57
C LYS A 234 -8.34 -17.53 -16.44
N THR A 235 -8.62 -17.71 -17.72
CA THR A 235 -7.74 -18.41 -18.67
C THR A 235 -6.42 -17.69 -18.93
N THR A 236 -6.34 -16.39 -18.65
CA THR A 236 -5.09 -15.61 -18.73
C THR A 236 -4.16 -15.94 -17.57
N ILE A 237 -4.70 -16.44 -16.45
CA ILE A 237 -3.95 -16.82 -15.25
C ILE A 237 -3.56 -18.30 -15.28
N GLU A 238 -4.40 -19.15 -15.89
CA GLU A 238 -4.20 -20.59 -15.95
C GLU A 238 -3.05 -20.99 -16.90
N GLY A 239 -2.34 -22.06 -16.53
CA GLY A 239 -1.24 -22.63 -17.31
C GLY A 239 0.06 -22.77 -16.54
N ALA A 240 1.14 -23.09 -17.27
CA ALA A 240 2.47 -23.28 -16.71
C ALA A 240 3.22 -21.94 -16.61
N TRP A 241 3.80 -21.69 -15.44
CA TRP A 241 4.57 -20.49 -15.13
C TRP A 241 5.91 -20.89 -14.50
N SER A 242 6.97 -20.20 -14.90
CA SER A 242 8.23 -20.15 -14.16
C SER A 242 8.15 -18.99 -13.18
N ALA A 243 8.35 -19.25 -11.88
CA ALA A 243 8.17 -18.27 -10.81
C ALA A 243 9.45 -18.09 -9.99
N ASP A 244 10.03 -16.91 -10.04
CA ASP A 244 11.13 -16.48 -9.18
C ASP A 244 10.55 -15.88 -7.89
N GLN A 245 10.68 -16.60 -6.79
CA GLN A 245 10.14 -16.26 -5.48
C GLN A 245 11.23 -15.72 -4.56
N HIS A 246 10.95 -14.56 -3.97
CA HIS A 246 11.70 -13.97 -2.87
C HIS A 246 10.87 -14.10 -1.60
N ILE A 247 11.31 -14.98 -0.69
CA ILE A 247 10.60 -15.32 0.54
C ILE A 247 11.27 -14.61 1.71
N PHE A 248 10.50 -13.75 2.38
CA PHE A 248 10.89 -12.97 3.54
C PHE A 248 10.26 -13.60 4.79
N THR A 249 11.09 -14.10 5.71
CA THR A 249 10.64 -14.69 6.97
C THR A 249 10.98 -13.74 8.13
N PRO A 250 10.00 -13.26 8.92
CA PRO A 250 10.27 -12.33 10.01
C PRO A 250 11.25 -12.89 11.04
N THR A 251 12.17 -12.05 11.51
CA THR A 251 13.09 -12.31 12.61
C THR A 251 13.09 -11.15 13.60
N SER A 252 13.78 -11.30 14.73
CA SER A 252 13.95 -10.20 15.69
C SER A 252 14.73 -9.01 15.15
N LYS A 253 15.40 -9.16 13.98
CA LYS A 253 16.22 -8.12 13.34
C LYS A 253 15.65 -7.63 12.00
N GLY A 254 14.46 -8.08 11.59
CA GLY A 254 13.86 -7.74 10.30
C GLY A 254 13.36 -8.98 9.57
N PHE A 255 13.94 -9.30 8.41
CA PHE A 255 13.63 -10.51 7.65
C PHE A 255 14.89 -11.31 7.32
N ASP A 256 14.76 -12.63 7.31
CA ASP A 256 15.63 -13.49 6.53
C ASP A 256 15.05 -13.67 5.13
N VAL A 257 15.90 -13.67 4.10
CA VAL A 257 15.46 -13.73 2.70
C VAL A 257 16.01 -14.97 2.01
N VAL A 258 15.11 -15.74 1.40
CA VAL A 258 15.45 -16.91 0.58
C VAL A 258 14.88 -16.73 -0.82
N ASN A 259 15.73 -16.89 -1.83
CA ASN A 259 15.33 -16.83 -3.23
C ASN A 259 15.25 -18.24 -3.80
N LYS A 260 14.20 -18.53 -4.57
CA LYS A 260 14.08 -19.80 -5.30
C LYS A 260 13.30 -19.60 -6.59
N THR A 261 13.66 -20.38 -7.61
CA THR A 261 12.87 -20.52 -8.83
C THR A 261 12.06 -21.80 -8.75
N VAL A 262 10.76 -21.71 -9.00
CA VAL A 262 9.84 -22.85 -8.98
C VAL A 262 8.97 -22.88 -10.22
N GLU A 263 8.57 -24.07 -10.62
CA GLU A 263 7.58 -24.27 -11.67
C GLU A 263 6.19 -24.36 -11.06
N VAL A 264 5.25 -23.61 -11.61
CA VAL A 264 3.86 -23.55 -11.14
C VAL A 264 2.93 -23.88 -12.31
N ASP A 265 2.24 -25.01 -12.23
CA ASP A 265 1.09 -25.29 -13.09
C ASP A 265 -0.16 -24.78 -12.39
N ARG A 266 -0.64 -23.60 -12.80
CA ARG A 266 -1.76 -22.93 -12.16
C ARG A 266 -3.07 -23.38 -12.81
N LYS A 267 -3.86 -24.12 -12.05
CA LYS A 267 -5.26 -24.45 -12.36
C LYS A 267 -6.15 -23.87 -11.29
N LEU A 268 -6.80 -22.76 -11.60
CA LEU A 268 -7.65 -22.07 -10.65
C LEU A 268 -8.99 -22.81 -10.53
N ARG A 269 -9.46 -23.06 -9.32
CA ARG A 269 -10.86 -23.36 -9.04
C ARG A 269 -11.57 -22.06 -8.71
N GLU A 270 -12.90 -22.05 -8.75
CA GLU A 270 -13.67 -20.87 -8.33
C GLU A 270 -13.36 -20.47 -6.87
N SER A 271 -13.04 -21.45 -6.01
CA SER A 271 -12.62 -21.20 -4.62
C SER A 271 -11.20 -20.64 -4.47
N ASP A 272 -10.40 -20.63 -5.53
CA ASP A 272 -8.98 -20.24 -5.47
C ASP A 272 -8.75 -18.75 -5.68
N VAL A 273 -9.78 -18.00 -6.07
CA VAL A 273 -9.72 -16.56 -6.32
C VAL A 273 -10.90 -15.90 -5.63
N ASN A 274 -10.65 -14.85 -4.86
CA ASN A 274 -11.74 -14.06 -4.30
C ASN A 274 -12.36 -13.20 -5.39
N VAL A 275 -11.55 -12.49 -6.17
CA VAL A 275 -12.04 -11.62 -7.25
C VAL A 275 -11.02 -11.44 -8.38
N LEU A 276 -11.55 -11.39 -9.60
CA LEU A 276 -10.89 -10.95 -10.82
C LEU A 276 -11.30 -9.50 -11.10
N LEU A 277 -10.32 -8.62 -11.20
CA LEU A 277 -10.49 -7.18 -11.31
C LEU A 277 -9.99 -6.67 -12.67
N PRO A 278 -10.39 -5.45 -13.06
CA PRO A 278 -9.75 -4.74 -14.17
C PRO A 278 -8.23 -4.55 -13.95
N ALA A 279 -7.55 -4.01 -14.96
CA ALA A 279 -6.10 -3.77 -14.97
C ALA A 279 -5.24 -5.03 -14.75
N GLY A 280 -5.77 -6.22 -15.04
CA GLY A 280 -5.03 -7.49 -14.93
C GLY A 280 -4.79 -7.93 -13.49
N VAL A 281 -5.60 -7.46 -12.52
CA VAL A 281 -5.43 -7.78 -11.10
C VAL A 281 -6.34 -8.93 -10.69
N TRP A 282 -5.83 -9.79 -9.83
CA TRP A 282 -6.64 -10.69 -9.03
C TRP A 282 -6.11 -10.77 -7.60
N VAL A 283 -7.00 -11.12 -6.67
CA VAL A 283 -6.64 -11.26 -5.27
C VAL A 283 -7.21 -12.52 -4.64
N LYS A 284 -6.55 -12.99 -3.59
CA LYS A 284 -7.00 -14.11 -2.76
C LYS A 284 -6.81 -13.80 -1.28
N VAL A 285 -7.82 -14.12 -0.49
CA VAL A 285 -7.76 -14.17 0.97
C VAL A 285 -8.38 -15.49 1.39
N GLY A 286 -7.58 -16.35 2.02
CA GLY A 286 -8.04 -17.68 2.38
C GLY A 286 -7.08 -18.39 3.31
N GLU A 287 -7.38 -19.65 3.63
CA GLU A 287 -6.53 -20.47 4.48
C GLU A 287 -5.15 -20.69 3.85
N ALA A 288 -4.11 -20.56 4.67
CA ALA A 288 -2.74 -20.82 4.26
C ALA A 288 -2.38 -22.30 4.46
N GLU A 289 -1.45 -22.80 3.64
CA GLU A 289 -0.88 -24.12 3.83
C GLU A 289 -0.14 -24.20 5.17
N GLY A 290 -0.52 -25.17 6.01
CA GLY A 290 -0.02 -25.29 7.38
C GLY A 290 -0.83 -24.53 8.44
N GLY A 291 -1.97 -23.95 8.06
CA GLY A 291 -2.89 -23.25 8.96
C GLY A 291 -2.74 -21.73 8.94
N GLY A 292 -3.67 -21.02 9.57
CA GLY A 292 -3.76 -19.57 9.54
C GLY A 292 -4.45 -19.04 8.27
N PHE A 293 -3.91 -17.98 7.66
CA PHE A 293 -4.46 -17.37 6.45
C PHE A 293 -3.40 -16.67 5.60
N ALA A 294 -3.67 -16.52 4.30
CA ALA A 294 -2.84 -15.81 3.35
C ALA A 294 -3.63 -14.68 2.67
N VAL A 295 -2.91 -13.61 2.32
CA VAL A 295 -3.42 -12.43 1.62
C VAL A 295 -2.54 -12.20 0.41
N LEU A 296 -3.10 -12.40 -0.78
CA LEU A 296 -2.39 -12.36 -2.04
C LEU A 296 -3.00 -11.33 -2.98
N ALA A 297 -2.15 -10.56 -3.63
CA ALA A 297 -2.47 -9.82 -4.84
C ALA A 297 -1.51 -10.19 -5.96
N SER A 298 -2.03 -10.32 -7.16
CA SER A 298 -1.24 -10.58 -8.35
C SER A 298 -1.70 -9.68 -9.48
N TRP A 299 -0.73 -9.28 -10.29
CA TRP A 299 -0.90 -8.46 -11.47
C TRP A 299 -0.30 -9.20 -12.66
N VAL A 300 -1.16 -9.54 -13.62
CA VAL A 300 -0.77 -10.19 -14.87
C VAL A 300 -0.64 -9.11 -15.94
N GLN A 301 0.57 -8.97 -16.50
CA GLN A 301 0.85 -8.00 -17.56
C GLN A 301 0.77 -8.71 -18.92
N GLY A 302 -0.33 -8.52 -19.64
CA GLY A 302 -0.59 -9.24 -20.89
C GLY A 302 -0.85 -10.73 -20.65
N GLU A 303 -0.28 -11.60 -21.49
CA GLU A 303 -0.45 -13.06 -21.38
C GLU A 303 0.82 -13.80 -20.95
N GLU A 304 1.93 -13.09 -20.73
CA GLU A 304 3.26 -13.71 -20.63
C GLU A 304 3.97 -13.47 -19.31
N THR A 305 3.66 -12.39 -18.59
CA THR A 305 4.35 -12.07 -17.33
C THR A 305 3.37 -11.79 -16.21
N GLY A 306 3.80 -12.10 -14.99
CA GLY A 306 3.07 -11.79 -13.78
C GLY A 306 4.00 -11.28 -12.69
N THR A 307 3.45 -10.46 -11.81
CA THR A 307 4.08 -10.16 -10.51
C THR A 307 3.04 -10.41 -9.43
N SER A 308 3.43 -10.99 -8.31
CA SER A 308 2.53 -11.20 -7.17
C SER A 308 3.22 -10.95 -5.85
N ALA A 309 2.41 -10.68 -4.84
CA ALA A 309 2.83 -10.57 -3.48
C ALA A 309 1.82 -11.29 -2.58
N GLU A 310 2.33 -12.08 -1.64
CA GLU A 310 1.54 -12.83 -0.68
C GLU A 310 2.08 -12.62 0.72
N ARG A 311 1.22 -12.29 1.68
CA ARG A 311 1.54 -12.29 3.11
C ARG A 311 0.83 -13.45 3.78
N VAL A 312 1.59 -14.28 4.50
CA VAL A 312 1.08 -15.47 5.20
C VAL A 312 1.14 -15.23 6.69
N TYR A 313 0.03 -15.49 7.37
CA TYR A 313 -0.18 -15.26 8.79
C TYR A 313 -0.54 -16.57 9.49
N GLY A 314 -0.08 -16.73 10.72
CA GLY A 314 -0.45 -17.85 11.59
C GLY A 314 -1.87 -17.73 12.14
N HIS A 315 -2.31 -18.75 12.88
CA HIS A 315 -3.60 -18.73 13.59
C HIS A 315 -3.69 -17.59 14.61
N ASP A 316 -2.56 -17.22 15.21
CA ASP A 316 -2.41 -16.10 16.13
C ASP A 316 -2.40 -14.73 15.44
N GLY A 317 -2.52 -14.69 14.10
CA GLY A 317 -2.43 -13.47 13.31
C GLY A 317 -1.03 -12.90 13.17
N ALA A 318 0.01 -13.57 13.70
CA ALA A 318 1.39 -13.15 13.51
C ALA A 318 1.83 -13.42 12.07
N LEU A 319 2.56 -12.47 11.49
CA LEU A 319 3.15 -12.64 10.17
C LEU A 319 4.20 -13.76 10.20
N GLN A 320 4.06 -14.75 9.32
CA GLN A 320 4.95 -15.91 9.22
C GLN A 320 5.93 -15.75 8.05
N LYS A 321 5.46 -15.24 6.91
CA LYS A 321 6.31 -14.93 5.76
C LYS A 321 5.63 -13.96 4.80
N VAL A 322 6.43 -13.32 3.96
CA VAL A 322 5.99 -12.58 2.77
C VAL A 322 6.68 -13.17 1.55
N ILE A 323 5.96 -13.36 0.45
CA ILE A 323 6.49 -13.90 -0.79
C ILE A 323 6.26 -12.87 -1.88
N LEU A 324 7.33 -12.37 -2.49
CA LEU A 324 7.26 -11.55 -3.68
C LEU A 324 7.70 -12.41 -4.86
N THR A 325 6.89 -12.44 -5.92
CA THR A 325 7.10 -13.36 -7.04
C THR A 325 7.13 -12.60 -8.36
N LYS A 326 8.09 -12.93 -9.22
CA LYS A 326 8.10 -12.60 -10.64
C LYS A 326 7.83 -13.87 -11.44
N GLU A 327 6.88 -13.80 -12.36
CA GLU A 327 6.41 -14.96 -13.12
C GLU A 327 6.55 -14.70 -14.62
N THR A 328 6.94 -15.73 -15.35
CA THR A 328 6.93 -15.76 -16.82
C THR A 328 6.24 -17.03 -17.28
N ARG A 329 5.31 -16.91 -18.22
CA ARG A 329 4.58 -18.02 -18.79
C ARG A 329 5.50 -18.92 -19.61
N ARG A 330 5.20 -20.21 -19.61
CA ARG A 330 5.93 -21.22 -20.37
C ARG A 330 5.16 -21.74 -21.57
#